data_AF-A0A2T6LXP4-F1
#
_entry.id   AF-A0A2T6LXP4-F1
#
_cell.length_a   1.000
_cell.length_b   1.000
_cell.length_c   1.000
_cell.angle_alpha   90.00
_cell.angle_beta   90.00
_cell.angle_gamma   90.00
#
_symmetry.space_group_name_H-M   'P 1'
#
loop_
_entity.id
_entity.type
_entity.pdbx_description
1 polymer ?
#
loop_
_entity_poly.entity_id
_entity_poly.type
_entity_poly.pdbx_seq_one_letter_code
_entity_poly.pdbx_strand_id
1 'polypeptide(L)'
;MDFLCGYRSSCVWQGEAIRFLQDHGVGWGSFGTLSSAALDGKAKTASHKTYFFVDRLLRQYGRVAQAAREFDRIYQVTLKNGVVFRLGMIAEYEPTADAVRSLWDRFGPMDVAWNINPNGSPSKEAIEAGNELGCKVIKWEGLRDYIHQRS
;
A
#
# COMPACT_ATOMS: atom_id res chain seq x y z
N MET A 1 21.23 -16.91 -2.90
CA MET A 1 20.11 -16.27 -2.18
C MET A 1 20.02 -14.90 -2.76
N ASP A 2 18.92 -14.55 -3.41
CA ASP A 2 18.80 -13.28 -4.11
C ASP A 2 17.76 -12.46 -3.35
N PHE A 3 18.26 -11.47 -2.60
CA PHE A 3 17.45 -10.55 -1.80
C PHE A 3 18.10 -9.17 -1.85
N LEU A 4 17.33 -8.13 -2.21
CA LEU A 4 17.81 -6.77 -2.23
C LEU A 4 17.54 -6.08 -0.89
N CYS A 5 18.61 -5.75 -0.16
CA CYS A 5 18.60 -5.05 1.14
C CYS A 5 19.59 -3.86 1.15
N GLY A 6 19.53 -3.01 2.18
CA GLY A 6 20.54 -1.97 2.41
C GLY A 6 20.20 -0.58 1.82
N TYR A 7 18.95 -0.33 1.49
CA TYR A 7 18.46 0.98 1.06
C TYR A 7 18.04 1.85 2.26
N ARG A 8 18.03 3.18 2.08
CA ARG A 8 17.58 4.11 3.14
C ARG A 8 16.11 3.88 3.44
N SER A 9 15.71 3.97 4.71
CA SER A 9 14.30 3.86 5.14
C SER A 9 13.38 4.89 4.45
N SER A 10 13.95 6.00 3.99
CA SER A 10 13.25 7.05 3.24
C SER A 10 13.18 6.80 1.73
N CYS A 11 13.75 5.74 1.17
CA CYS A 11 13.67 5.48 -0.28
C CYS A 11 12.24 5.08 -0.69
N VAL A 12 11.78 5.62 -1.82
CA VAL A 12 10.59 5.13 -2.54
C VAL A 12 11.02 3.94 -3.39
N TRP A 13 10.23 2.87 -3.38
CA TRP A 13 10.37 1.81 -4.37
C TRP A 13 9.39 2.01 -5.50
N GLN A 14 9.92 2.03 -6.72
CA GLN A 14 9.12 2.04 -7.93
C GLN A 14 8.42 0.68 -8.11
N GLY A 15 7.17 0.70 -8.52
CA GLY A 15 6.37 -0.50 -8.79
C GLY A 15 7.02 -1.43 -9.82
N GLU A 16 7.65 -0.86 -10.84
CA GLU A 16 8.38 -1.62 -11.87
C GLU A 16 9.59 -2.37 -11.30
N ALA A 17 10.37 -1.73 -10.42
CA ALA A 17 11.50 -2.36 -9.75
C ALA A 17 11.02 -3.49 -8.82
N ILE A 18 9.94 -3.27 -8.08
CA ILE A 18 9.29 -4.32 -7.27
C ILE A 18 8.86 -5.49 -8.16
N ARG A 19 8.19 -5.22 -9.28
CA ARG A 19 7.71 -6.25 -10.20
C ARG A 19 8.88 -7.03 -10.81
N PHE A 20 9.91 -6.33 -11.27
CA PHE A 20 11.12 -6.96 -11.79
C PHE A 20 11.72 -7.96 -10.79
N LEU A 21 11.86 -7.56 -9.52
CA LEU A 21 12.39 -8.45 -8.49
C LEU A 21 11.46 -9.66 -8.26
N GLN A 22 10.15 -9.44 -8.18
CA GLN A 22 9.16 -10.50 -8.01
C GLN A 22 9.18 -11.51 -9.17
N ASP A 23 9.26 -11.03 -10.42
CA ASP A 23 9.30 -11.87 -11.63
C ASP A 23 10.57 -12.72 -11.70
N HIS A 24 11.67 -12.27 -11.09
CA HIS A 24 12.94 -12.99 -11.02
C HIS A 24 13.10 -13.81 -9.74
N GLY A 25 12.08 -13.89 -8.88
CA GLY A 25 12.14 -14.60 -7.61
C GLY A 25 13.19 -14.03 -6.65
N VAL A 26 13.33 -12.70 -6.65
CA VAL A 26 14.23 -11.94 -5.78
C VAL A 26 13.41 -11.23 -4.71
N GLY A 27 13.74 -11.47 -3.44
CA GLY A 27 13.10 -10.76 -2.33
C GLY A 27 13.59 -9.32 -2.21
N TRP A 28 12.83 -8.48 -1.50
CA TRP A 28 13.20 -7.10 -1.23
C TRP A 28 12.64 -6.63 0.11
N GLY A 29 13.40 -5.82 0.83
CA GLY A 29 12.95 -5.33 2.13
C GLY A 29 14.07 -4.80 3.03
N SER A 30 13.67 -4.42 4.24
CA SER A 30 14.61 -4.01 5.29
C SER A 30 15.53 -5.18 5.71
N PHE A 31 16.62 -4.88 6.41
CA PHE A 31 17.46 -5.91 7.02
C PHE A 31 16.66 -6.84 7.95
N GLY A 32 15.69 -6.31 8.70
CA GLY A 32 14.78 -7.14 9.51
C GLY A 32 13.90 -8.09 8.66
N THR A 33 13.50 -7.65 7.46
CA THR A 33 12.77 -8.50 6.51
C THR A 33 13.67 -9.63 6.01
N LEU A 34 14.93 -9.32 5.68
CA LEU A 34 15.92 -10.31 5.28
C LEU A 34 16.17 -11.35 6.38
N SER A 35 16.46 -10.91 7.60
CA SER A 35 16.75 -11.80 8.73
C SER A 35 15.58 -12.75 9.02
N SER A 36 14.34 -12.25 9.00
CA SER A 36 13.16 -13.09 9.16
C SER A 36 12.97 -14.05 7.98
N ALA A 37 13.17 -13.60 6.74
CA ALA A 37 12.95 -14.44 5.56
C ALA A 37 14.04 -15.50 5.36
N ALA A 38 15.26 -15.24 5.83
CA ALA A 38 16.36 -16.19 5.84
C ALA A 38 16.06 -17.37 6.77
N LEU A 39 15.50 -17.10 7.95
CA LEU A 39 15.09 -18.12 8.92
C LEU A 39 13.94 -18.99 8.41
N ASP A 40 12.99 -18.39 7.67
CA ASP A 40 11.81 -19.10 7.14
C ASP A 40 12.05 -19.78 5.78
N GLY A 41 13.26 -19.68 5.19
CA GLY A 41 13.57 -20.19 3.85
C GLY A 41 12.82 -19.47 2.71
N LYS A 42 12.22 -18.30 2.97
CA LYS A 42 11.33 -17.55 2.05
C LYS A 42 11.96 -16.29 1.48
N ALA A 43 13.29 -16.19 1.53
CA ALA A 43 14.02 -15.00 1.07
C ALA A 43 13.65 -14.57 -0.36
N LYS A 44 13.46 -15.52 -1.28
CA LYS A 44 13.15 -15.24 -2.70
C LYS A 44 11.75 -14.65 -2.96
N THR A 45 10.82 -14.82 -2.02
CA THR A 45 9.42 -14.36 -2.16
C THR A 45 9.07 -13.30 -1.13
N ALA A 46 10.02 -12.93 -0.27
CA ALA A 46 9.80 -11.95 0.77
C ALA A 46 9.69 -10.56 0.17
N SER A 47 8.48 -10.01 0.17
CA SER A 47 8.23 -8.58 0.03
C SER A 47 8.09 -7.94 1.40
N HIS A 48 8.14 -6.61 1.49
CA HIS A 48 7.90 -5.89 2.74
C HIS A 48 6.59 -6.36 3.42
N LYS A 49 6.71 -7.08 4.55
CA LYS A 49 5.60 -7.81 5.21
C LYS A 49 4.38 -6.91 5.47
N THR A 50 4.62 -5.64 5.74
CA THR A 50 3.59 -4.61 5.99
C THR A 50 2.58 -4.45 4.86
N TYR A 51 2.92 -4.76 3.60
CA TYR A 51 2.02 -4.54 2.46
C TYR A 51 1.57 -5.83 1.78
N PHE A 52 2.07 -6.98 2.22
CA PHE A 52 1.74 -8.27 1.59
C PHE A 52 0.25 -8.62 1.76
N PHE A 53 -0.33 -8.32 2.93
CA PHE A 53 -1.74 -8.61 3.19
C PHE A 53 -2.69 -7.71 2.36
N VAL A 54 -2.25 -6.49 2.01
CA VAL A 54 -3.03 -5.55 1.19
C VAL A 54 -3.29 -6.14 -0.19
N ASP A 55 -2.24 -6.66 -0.83
CA ASP A 55 -2.34 -7.29 -2.15
C ASP A 55 -3.35 -8.45 -2.14
N ARG A 56 -3.28 -9.28 -1.10
CA ARG A 56 -4.22 -10.38 -0.88
C ARG A 56 -5.65 -9.89 -0.70
N LEU A 57 -5.89 -8.88 0.15
CA LEU A 57 -7.24 -8.36 0.40
C LEU A 57 -7.87 -7.77 -0.86
N LEU A 58 -7.11 -6.99 -1.64
CA LEU A 58 -7.59 -6.42 -2.90
C LEU A 58 -7.91 -7.51 -3.92
N ARG A 59 -7.03 -8.51 -4.10
CA ARG A 59 -7.27 -9.63 -5.03
C ARG A 59 -8.45 -10.52 -4.64
N GLN A 60 -8.68 -10.71 -3.35
CA GLN A 60 -9.78 -11.52 -2.83
C GLN A 60 -11.12 -10.79 -2.87
N TYR A 61 -11.11 -9.46 -2.98
CA TYR A 61 -12.34 -8.69 -3.07
C TYR A 61 -12.92 -8.77 -4.49
N GLY A 62 -14.00 -9.54 -4.65
CA GLY A 62 -14.52 -9.95 -5.95
C GLY A 62 -14.97 -8.85 -6.92
N ARG A 63 -14.93 -7.58 -6.54
CA ARG A 63 -15.21 -6.40 -7.39
C ARG A 63 -13.95 -5.81 -8.02
N VAL A 64 -12.77 -6.12 -7.48
CA VAL A 64 -11.47 -5.69 -8.03
C VAL A 64 -11.10 -6.62 -9.17
N ALA A 65 -10.84 -6.05 -10.35
CA ALA A 65 -10.31 -6.78 -11.49
C ALA A 65 -8.78 -6.83 -11.45
N GLN A 66 -8.15 -5.73 -11.05
CA GLN A 66 -6.70 -5.62 -10.97
C GLN A 66 -6.28 -4.64 -9.87
N ALA A 67 -5.18 -4.94 -9.19
CA ALA A 67 -4.47 -4.00 -8.34
C ALA A 67 -3.00 -3.99 -8.77
N ALA A 68 -2.58 -2.92 -9.44
CA ALA A 68 -1.21 -2.72 -9.88
C ALA A 68 -0.49 -1.78 -8.92
N ARG A 69 0.72 -2.13 -8.53
CA ARG A 69 1.53 -1.30 -7.63
C ARG A 69 2.27 -0.25 -8.46
N GLU A 70 2.02 1.03 -8.19
CA GLU A 70 2.78 2.14 -8.78
C GLU A 70 4.04 2.43 -7.95
N PHE A 71 3.89 2.40 -6.63
CA PHE A 71 4.97 2.59 -5.66
C PHE A 71 4.79 1.62 -4.49
N ASP A 72 5.77 1.48 -3.60
CA ASP A 72 5.64 0.69 -2.36
C ASP A 72 4.36 1.00 -1.56
N ARG A 73 3.85 2.23 -1.65
CA ARG A 73 2.65 2.67 -0.91
C ARG A 73 1.44 2.97 -1.76
N ILE A 74 1.57 3.02 -3.08
CA ILE A 74 0.49 3.43 -3.99
C ILE A 74 0.12 2.28 -4.92
N TYR A 75 -1.18 2.03 -4.99
CA TYR A 75 -1.80 1.12 -5.93
C TYR A 75 -2.70 1.86 -6.90
N GLN A 76 -2.64 1.49 -8.17
CA GLN A 76 -3.71 1.72 -9.13
C GLN A 76 -4.67 0.53 -9.08
N VAL A 77 -5.91 0.77 -8.63
CA VAL A 77 -6.94 -0.25 -8.52
C VAL A 77 -7.92 -0.09 -9.67
N THR A 78 -8.17 -1.18 -10.38
CA THR A 78 -9.17 -1.27 -11.45
C THR A 78 -10.29 -2.20 -11.02
N LEU A 79 -11.52 -1.70 -11.03
CA LEU A 79 -12.72 -2.46 -10.73
C LEU A 79 -13.22 -3.20 -11.98
N LYS A 80 -14.06 -4.22 -11.79
CA LYS A 80 -14.61 -5.03 -12.88
C LYS A 80 -15.46 -4.26 -13.88
N ASN A 81 -16.03 -3.12 -13.48
CA ASN A 81 -16.81 -2.24 -14.35
C ASN A 81 -15.94 -1.20 -15.08
N GLY A 82 -14.60 -1.26 -14.93
CA GLY A 82 -13.66 -0.35 -15.58
C GLY A 82 -13.32 0.92 -14.79
N VAL A 83 -13.95 1.17 -13.64
CA VAL A 83 -13.57 2.30 -12.78
C VAL A 83 -12.16 2.10 -12.25
N VAL A 84 -11.33 3.14 -12.36
CA VAL A 84 -9.95 3.16 -11.87
C VAL A 84 -9.81 4.22 -10.78
N PHE A 85 -9.06 3.91 -9.73
CA PHE A 85 -8.70 4.88 -8.69
C PHE A 85 -7.30 4.58 -8.11
N ARG A 86 -6.64 5.62 -7.59
CA ARG A 86 -5.36 5.54 -6.88
C ARG A 86 -5.61 5.39 -5.38
N LEU A 87 -4.95 4.39 -4.81
CA LEU A 87 -5.05 3.97 -3.41
C LEU A 87 -3.68 4.08 -2.74
N GLY A 88 -3.52 5.03 -1.82
CA GLY A 88 -2.36 5.15 -0.95
C GLY A 88 -2.53 4.38 0.36
N MET A 89 -1.44 3.86 0.91
CA MET A 89 -1.44 3.09 2.16
C MET A 89 -0.69 3.83 3.27
N ILE A 90 -1.32 3.92 4.46
CA ILE A 90 -0.72 4.48 5.68
C ILE A 90 -0.66 3.40 6.76
N ALA A 91 0.57 3.01 7.14
CA ALA A 91 0.83 1.95 8.12
C ALA A 91 0.89 2.45 9.57
N GLU A 92 0.86 3.77 9.78
CA GLU A 92 0.89 4.37 11.11
C GLU A 92 -0.29 3.90 11.96
N TYR A 93 -0.06 3.80 13.27
CA TYR A 93 -1.08 3.39 14.23
C TYR A 93 -2.24 4.38 14.22
N GLU A 94 -1.95 5.65 14.47
CA GLU A 94 -2.89 6.75 14.35
C GLU A 94 -2.36 7.74 13.31
N PRO A 95 -2.80 7.63 12.05
CA PRO A 95 -2.46 8.58 11.02
C PRO A 95 -2.84 10.00 11.43
N THR A 96 -1.87 10.91 11.34
CA THR A 96 -2.08 12.35 11.53
C THR A 96 -2.36 13.04 10.20
N ALA A 97 -2.78 14.32 10.24
CA ALA A 97 -2.89 15.16 9.05
C ALA A 97 -1.57 15.25 8.26
N ASP A 98 -0.43 15.29 8.97
CA ASP A 98 0.90 15.36 8.37
C ASP A 98 1.25 14.09 7.59
N ALA A 99 0.85 12.91 8.09
CA ALA A 99 1.04 11.65 7.40
C ALA A 99 0.29 11.60 6.06
N VAL A 100 -0.94 12.14 6.02
CA VAL A 100 -1.76 12.21 4.80
C VAL A 100 -1.14 13.19 3.80
N ARG A 101 -0.76 14.39 4.24
CA ARG A 101 -0.12 15.41 3.39
C ARG A 101 1.22 14.94 2.86
N SER A 102 2.06 14.36 3.71
CA SER A 102 3.35 13.79 3.31
C SER A 102 3.19 12.67 2.28
N LEU A 103 2.14 11.83 2.39
CA LEU A 103 1.85 10.80 1.40
C LEU A 103 1.44 11.43 0.07
N TRP A 104 0.57 12.45 0.11
CA TRP A 104 0.13 13.19 -1.07
C TRP A 104 1.28 13.92 -1.77
N ASP A 105 2.06 14.72 -1.04
CA ASP A 105 3.16 15.52 -1.59
C ASP A 105 4.23 14.64 -2.23
N ARG A 106 4.46 13.45 -1.66
CA ARG A 106 5.51 12.54 -2.11
C ARG A 106 5.11 11.69 -3.31
N PHE A 107 3.85 11.27 -3.40
CA PHE A 107 3.41 10.31 -4.42
C PHE A 107 2.35 10.86 -5.39
N GLY A 108 1.99 12.13 -5.21
CA GLY A 108 0.98 12.85 -5.96
C GLY A 108 -0.47 12.54 -5.53
N PRO A 109 -1.44 13.11 -6.25
CA PRO A 109 -2.86 12.96 -5.96
C PRO A 109 -3.34 11.51 -5.90
N MET A 110 -4.18 11.20 -4.93
CA MET A 110 -4.78 9.87 -4.73
C MET A 110 -6.24 9.98 -4.31
N ASP A 111 -7.08 9.06 -4.74
CA ASP A 111 -8.51 9.11 -4.42
C ASP A 111 -8.80 8.62 -3.00
N VAL A 112 -7.98 7.69 -2.50
CA VAL A 112 -8.14 7.05 -1.20
C VAL A 112 -6.79 6.89 -0.51
N ALA A 113 -6.72 7.29 0.77
CA ALA A 113 -5.66 6.92 1.70
C ALA A 113 -6.22 5.91 2.71
N TRP A 114 -5.78 4.66 2.58
CA TRP A 114 -6.21 3.58 3.45
C TRP A 114 -5.24 3.41 4.63
N ASN A 115 -5.77 3.57 5.85
CA ASN A 115 -5.04 3.18 7.04
C ASN A 115 -5.07 1.66 7.23
N ILE A 116 -3.93 1.03 6.94
CA ILE A 116 -3.78 -0.42 6.90
C ILE A 116 -3.46 -1.02 8.28
N ASN A 117 -3.16 -0.19 9.29
CA ASN A 117 -2.96 -0.67 10.65
C ASN A 117 -4.29 -1.11 11.25
N PRO A 118 -4.49 -2.36 11.69
CA PRO A 118 -5.78 -2.80 12.22
C PRO A 118 -6.13 -2.18 13.58
N ASN A 119 -5.13 -1.77 14.36
CA ASN A 119 -5.32 -1.46 15.78
C ASN A 119 -5.56 0.02 16.09
N GLY A 120 -5.32 0.94 15.15
CA GLY A 120 -5.62 2.36 15.36
C GLY A 120 -6.77 2.85 14.48
N SER A 121 -6.88 4.15 14.28
CA SER A 121 -7.81 4.77 13.32
C SER A 121 -7.27 6.14 12.90
N PRO A 122 -7.62 6.63 11.69
CA PRO A 122 -7.27 7.99 11.31
C PRO A 122 -7.84 9.00 12.32
N SER A 123 -7.06 10.02 12.68
CA SER A 123 -7.57 11.13 13.47
C SER A 123 -8.59 11.96 12.68
N LYS A 124 -9.38 12.80 13.36
CA LYS A 124 -10.32 13.70 12.67
C LYS A 124 -9.58 14.66 11.73
N GLU A 125 -8.45 15.18 12.19
CA GLU A 125 -7.58 16.08 11.45
C GLU A 125 -7.00 15.39 10.21
N ALA A 126 -6.69 14.09 10.29
CA ALA A 126 -6.27 13.32 9.12
C ALA A 126 -7.39 13.20 8.07
N ILE A 127 -8.63 12.95 8.52
CA ILE A 127 -9.81 12.88 7.63
C ILE A 127 -10.09 14.24 6.98
N GLU A 128 -10.01 15.33 7.75
CA GLU A 128 -10.17 16.70 7.26
C GLU A 128 -9.09 17.05 6.22
N ALA A 129 -7.81 16.80 6.53
CA ALA A 129 -6.72 17.02 5.58
C ALA A 129 -6.90 16.20 4.29
N GLY A 130 -7.39 14.97 4.40
CA GLY A 130 -7.77 14.18 3.22
C GLY A 130 -8.84 14.86 2.39
N ASN A 131 -9.94 15.30 3.02
CA ASN A 131 -11.04 15.95 2.31
C ASN A 131 -10.61 17.25 1.63
N GLU A 132 -9.74 18.05 2.26
CA GLU A 132 -9.13 19.26 1.66
C GLU A 132 -8.35 18.94 0.38
N LEU A 133 -7.68 17.78 0.35
CA LEU A 133 -6.92 17.30 -0.81
C LEU A 133 -7.80 16.57 -1.84
N GLY A 134 -9.07 16.31 -1.55
CA GLY A 134 -9.93 15.46 -2.40
C GLY A 134 -9.67 13.95 -2.24
N CYS A 135 -8.99 13.55 -1.16
CA CYS A 135 -8.65 12.17 -0.81
C CYS A 135 -9.54 11.64 0.32
N LYS A 136 -10.14 10.45 0.18
CA LYS A 136 -10.83 9.80 1.29
C LYS A 136 -9.84 9.08 2.21
N VAL A 137 -9.80 9.45 3.49
CA VAL A 137 -8.97 8.77 4.49
C VAL A 137 -9.84 7.80 5.27
N ILE A 138 -9.63 6.49 5.08
CA ILE A 138 -10.57 5.45 5.53
C ILE A 138 -9.86 4.18 6.01
N LYS A 139 -10.63 3.34 6.71
CA LYS A 139 -10.29 1.96 7.05
C LYS A 139 -10.72 0.99 5.96
N TRP A 140 -10.38 -0.29 6.14
CA TRP A 140 -10.81 -1.37 5.24
C TRP A 140 -12.32 -1.38 5.00
N GLU A 141 -13.12 -1.22 6.07
CA GLU A 141 -14.58 -1.16 5.97
C GLU A 141 -15.06 -0.06 5.03
N GLY A 142 -14.57 1.17 5.24
CA GLY A 142 -14.88 2.28 4.35
C GLY A 142 -14.37 2.07 2.92
N LEU A 143 -13.23 1.39 2.72
CA LEU A 143 -12.73 1.05 1.39
C LEU A 143 -13.66 0.04 0.69
N ARG A 144 -14.21 -0.94 1.41
CA ARG A 144 -15.20 -1.87 0.85
C ARG A 144 -16.45 -1.12 0.40
N ASP A 145 -16.95 -0.21 1.23
CA ASP A 145 -18.12 0.60 0.89
C ASP A 145 -17.85 1.51 -0.31
N TYR A 146 -16.67 2.14 -0.34
CA TYR A 146 -16.22 2.97 -1.45
C TYR A 146 -16.17 2.19 -2.77
N ILE A 147 -15.59 0.98 -2.75
CA ILE A 147 -15.56 0.12 -3.94
C ILE A 147 -16.97 -0.30 -4.33
N HIS A 148 -17.83 -0.64 -3.35
CA HIS A 148 -19.20 -1.07 -3.60
C HIS A 148 -20.04 0.01 -4.28
N GLN A 149 -19.91 1.27 -3.84
CA GLN A 149 -20.63 2.40 -4.42
C GLN A 149 -20.20 2.75 -5.85
N ARG A 150 -19.03 2.26 -6.28
CA ARG A 150 -18.44 2.55 -7.59
C ARG A 150 -18.34 1.35 -8.53
N SER A 151 -18.71 0.16 -8.08
CA SER A 151 -18.66 -1.09 -8.86
C SER A 151 -19.96 -1.36 -9.60
#